data_AF-A0A3N5YM25-F1
#
_entry.id   AF-A0A3N5YM25-F1
#
_cell.length_a   1.000
_cell.length_b   1.000
_cell.length_c   1.000
_cell.angle_alpha   90.00
_cell.angle_beta   90.00
_cell.angle_gamma   90.00
#
_symmetry.space_group_name_H-M   'P 1'
#
loop_
_entity.id
_entity.type
_entity.pdbx_description
1 polymer ?
#
loop_
_entity_poly.entity_id
_entity_poly.type
_entity_poly.pdbx_seq_one_letter_code
_entity_poly.pdbx_strand_id
1 'polypeptide(L)'
;RMSGYMCNLRRTIENLRIVEVDAARNLLPYEGPERRRNSPLITLEELERRHIEHVLEATNGNRPKAAKILGINVSTIYRKLEKYHLTDKNFESN
;
A
#
# COMPACT_ATOMS: atom_id res chain seq x y z
N ARG A 1 -14.43 -41.07 27.45
CA ARG A 1 -15.50 -40.23 26.85
C ARG A 1 -15.17 -38.78 27.16
N MET A 2 -15.02 -37.96 26.11
CA MET A 2 -15.08 -36.49 26.08
C MET A 2 -15.98 -35.87 27.18
N SER A 3 -15.78 -34.66 27.72
CA SER A 3 -14.80 -33.60 27.46
C SER A 3 -14.82 -32.62 28.65
N GLY A 4 -13.64 -32.25 29.15
CA GLY A 4 -13.44 -31.16 30.11
C GLY A 4 -13.39 -29.78 29.44
N TYR A 5 -14.22 -29.52 28.43
CA TYR A 5 -14.47 -28.17 27.95
C TYR A 5 -15.28 -27.44 29.01
N MET A 6 -14.67 -26.89 30.06
CA MET A 6 -15.22 -25.70 30.77
C MET A 6 -14.44 -25.19 32.00
N CYS A 7 -13.33 -25.78 32.47
CA CYS A 7 -12.84 -25.37 33.80
C CYS A 7 -11.35 -25.07 33.95
N ASN A 8 -10.71 -24.31 33.05
CA ASN A 8 -9.47 -23.61 33.42
C ASN A 8 -9.30 -22.24 32.70
N LEU A 9 -10.39 -21.47 32.60
CA LEU A 9 -10.36 -20.03 32.26
C LEU A 9 -9.76 -19.16 33.39
N ARG A 10 -9.18 -19.76 34.43
CA ARG A 10 -8.81 -19.05 35.67
C ARG A 10 -7.34 -18.64 35.75
N ARG A 11 -6.51 -18.94 34.74
CA ARG A 11 -5.05 -18.72 34.79
C ARG A 11 -4.54 -17.76 33.71
N THR A 12 -5.34 -16.78 33.30
CA THR A 12 -4.92 -15.73 32.36
C THR A 12 -5.04 -14.30 32.92
N ILE A 13 -5.65 -14.12 34.10
CA ILE A 13 -5.98 -12.78 34.61
C ILE A 13 -4.88 -12.22 35.56
N GLU A 14 -4.00 -13.05 36.11
CA GLU A 14 -3.05 -12.62 37.14
C GLU A 14 -1.85 -11.80 36.65
N ASN A 15 -1.66 -11.64 35.33
CA ASN A 15 -0.57 -10.84 34.76
C ASN A 15 -1.05 -9.66 33.90
N LEU A 16 -2.23 -9.09 34.20
CA LEU A 16 -2.66 -7.82 33.63
C LEU A 16 -1.85 -6.66 34.24
N ARG A 17 -0.64 -6.47 33.71
CA ARG A 17 0.08 -5.19 33.82
C ARG A 17 -0.53 -4.26 32.79
N ILE A 18 -1.41 -3.37 33.24
CA ILE A 18 -1.91 -2.27 32.42
C ILE A 18 -0.70 -1.41 32.06
N VAL A 19 -0.29 -1.43 30.78
CA VAL A 19 0.70 -0.50 30.25
C VAL A 19 -0.09 0.66 29.66
N GLU A 20 0.18 1.87 30.16
CA GLU A 20 -0.46 3.11 29.68
C GLU A 20 -0.31 3.22 28.16
N VAL A 21 -1.40 3.60 27.47
CA VAL A 21 -1.56 3.54 26.01
C VAL A 21 -0.48 4.31 25.26
N ASP A 22 0.17 5.29 25.89
CA ASP A 22 1.23 6.08 25.29
C ASP A 22 2.55 5.31 25.07
N ALA A 23 2.85 4.29 25.88
CA ALA A 23 4.03 3.44 25.67
C ALA A 23 3.80 2.38 24.57
N ALA A 24 2.54 2.06 24.25
CA ALA A 24 2.19 1.08 23.22
C ALA A 24 2.47 1.57 21.79
N ARG A 25 2.59 2.89 21.55
CA ARG A 25 3.01 3.41 20.23
C ARG A 25 4.38 2.92 19.79
N ASN A 26 5.29 2.65 20.73
CA ASN A 26 6.61 2.09 20.46
C ASN A 26 6.65 0.55 20.49
N LEU A 27 5.53 -0.09 20.85
CA LEU A 27 5.42 -1.54 21.01
C LEU A 27 4.72 -2.21 19.83
N LEU A 28 4.30 -1.44 18.81
CA LEU A 28 4.04 -2.02 17.51
C LEU A 28 5.37 -2.68 17.09
N PRO A 29 5.40 -4.02 16.94
CA PRO A 29 6.59 -4.66 16.43
C PRO A 29 6.89 -4.00 15.10
N TYR A 30 8.12 -3.53 14.93
CA TYR A 30 8.61 -3.16 13.62
C TYR A 30 8.42 -4.40 12.74
N GLU A 31 7.33 -4.39 11.98
CA GLU A 31 7.02 -5.36 10.95
C GLU A 31 8.15 -5.23 9.94
N GLY A 32 9.18 -6.04 10.15
CA GLY A 32 10.45 -5.94 9.44
C GLY A 32 10.28 -6.04 7.93
N PRO A 33 11.38 -5.90 7.17
CA PRO A 33 11.36 -5.86 5.71
C PRO A 33 10.82 -7.16 5.06
N GLU A 34 10.36 -8.15 5.83
CA GLU A 34 9.80 -9.41 5.35
C GLU A 34 8.60 -9.20 4.41
N ARG A 35 7.79 -8.14 4.59
CA ARG A 35 6.75 -7.79 3.59
C ARG A 35 7.33 -7.48 2.20
N ARG A 36 8.59 -7.04 2.10
CA ARG A 36 9.27 -6.78 0.82
C ARG A 36 9.81 -8.05 0.15
N ARG A 37 10.03 -9.14 0.89
CA ARG A 37 10.65 -10.37 0.32
C ARG A 37 9.77 -11.05 -0.74
N ASN A 38 8.47 -10.78 -0.73
CA ASN A 38 7.52 -11.35 -1.70
C ASN A 38 7.05 -10.33 -2.75
N SER A 39 7.76 -9.22 -2.95
CA SER A 39 7.48 -8.39 -4.11
C SER A 39 8.04 -9.09 -5.36
N PRO A 40 7.22 -9.36 -6.39
CA PRO A 40 7.75 -9.91 -7.63
C PRO A 40 8.81 -8.97 -8.19
N LEU A 41 9.93 -9.54 -8.65
CA LEU A 41 10.93 -8.80 -9.42
C LEU A 41 10.27 -8.42 -10.75
N ILE A 42 9.88 -7.16 -10.87
CA ILE A 42 9.32 -6.60 -12.10
C ILE A 42 10.37 -5.81 -12.86
N THR A 43 10.18 -5.70 -14.18
CA THR A 43 11.05 -4.87 -15.01
C THR A 43 10.86 -3.39 -14.64
N LEU A 44 11.87 -2.57 -14.94
CA LEU A 44 11.78 -1.12 -14.77
C LEU A 44 10.60 -0.53 -15.56
N GLU A 45 10.33 -1.07 -16.74
CA GLU A 45 9.21 -0.64 -17.58
C GLU A 45 7.85 -0.91 -16.93
N GLU A 46 7.66 -2.07 -16.32
CA GLU A 46 6.41 -2.38 -15.62
C GLU A 46 6.25 -1.56 -14.34
N LEU A 47 7.35 -1.30 -13.62
CA LEU A 47 7.34 -0.42 -12.45
C LEU A 47 6.96 1.00 -12.84
N GLU A 48 7.55 1.52 -13.93
CA GLU A 48 7.22 2.83 -14.49
C GLU A 48 5.74 2.90 -14.90
N ARG A 49 5.23 1.90 -15.61
CA ARG A 49 3.82 1.82 -16.02
C ARG A 49 2.87 1.90 -14.83
N ARG A 50 3.09 1.05 -13.81
CA ARG A 50 2.27 1.04 -12.58
C ARG A 50 2.33 2.36 -11.83
N HIS A 51 3.52 2.97 -11.79
CA HIS A 51 3.69 4.24 -11.08
C HIS A 51 2.95 5.38 -11.79
N ILE A 52 3.04 5.44 -13.12
CA ILE A 52 2.30 6.43 -13.93
C ILE A 52 0.79 6.26 -13.74
N GLU A 53 0.29 5.03 -13.79
CA GLU A 53 -1.13 4.71 -13.56
C GLU A 53 -1.60 5.19 -12.17
N HIS A 54 -0.87 4.84 -11.12
CA HIS A 54 -1.22 5.23 -9.74
C HIS A 54 -1.24 6.76 -9.54
N VAL A 55 -0.27 7.48 -10.10
CA VAL A 55 -0.21 8.95 -9.98
C VAL A 55 -1.35 9.61 -10.76
N LEU A 56 -1.72 9.07 -11.92
CA LEU A 56 -2.84 9.59 -12.70
C LEU A 56 -4.17 9.37 -12.00
N GLU A 57 -4.38 8.20 -11.37
CA GLU A 57 -5.55 7.94 -10.52
C GLU A 57 -5.60 8.92 -9.35
N ALA A 58 -4.50 9.07 -8.61
CA ALA A 58 -4.41 9.99 -7.47
C ALA A 58 -4.62 11.47 -7.85
N THR A 59 -4.36 11.83 -9.11
CA THR A 59 -4.55 13.19 -9.64
C THR A 59 -5.82 13.36 -10.47
N ASN A 60 -6.72 12.37 -10.47
CA ASN A 60 -7.97 12.39 -11.22
C ASN A 60 -7.76 12.65 -12.74
N GLY A 61 -6.67 12.15 -13.31
CA GLY A 61 -6.35 12.30 -14.74
C GLY A 61 -5.71 13.65 -15.10
N ASN A 62 -5.32 14.45 -14.11
CA ASN A 62 -4.65 15.73 -14.34
C ASN A 62 -3.19 15.52 -14.75
N ARG A 63 -2.96 15.38 -16.06
CA ARG A 63 -1.65 15.11 -16.67
C ARG A 63 -0.56 16.14 -16.28
N PRO A 64 -0.82 17.47 -16.26
CA PRO A 64 0.14 18.44 -15.75
C PRO A 64 0.53 18.25 -14.29
N LYS A 65 -0.42 17.90 -13.41
CA LYS A 65 -0.13 17.62 -11.99
C LYS A 65 0.63 16.31 -11.83
N ALA A 66 0.25 15.27 -12.56
CA ALA A 66 0.95 13.98 -12.57
C ALA A 66 2.42 14.14 -13.01
N ALA A 67 2.67 14.93 -14.05
CA ALA A 67 4.02 15.24 -14.54
C ALA A 67 4.90 15.90 -13.46
N LYS A 68 4.34 16.83 -12.67
CA LYS A 68 5.05 17.47 -11.54
C LYS A 68 5.42 16.47 -10.46
N ILE A 69 4.51 15.54 -10.13
CA ILE A 69 4.74 14.51 -9.10
C ILE A 69 5.79 13.50 -9.57
N LEU A 70 5.72 13.09 -10.85
CA LEU A 70 6.67 12.16 -11.46
C LEU A 70 8.02 12.79 -11.80
N GLY A 71 8.13 14.13 -11.76
CA GLY A 71 9.36 14.86 -12.09
C GLY A 71 9.74 14.78 -13.57
N ILE A 72 8.79 14.53 -14.46
CA ILE A 72 9.00 14.43 -15.91
C ILE A 72 8.19 15.46 -16.67
N ASN A 73 8.57 15.70 -17.93
CA ASN A 73 7.82 16.62 -18.79
C ASN A 73 6.44 16.02 -19.15
N VAL A 74 5.45 16.89 -19.30
CA VAL A 74 4.08 16.53 -19.70
C VAL A 74 4.09 15.82 -21.07
N SER A 75 4.95 16.23 -22.00
CA SER A 75 5.12 15.57 -23.30
C SER A 75 5.58 14.10 -23.17
N THR A 76 6.42 13.80 -22.17
CA THR A 76 6.86 12.44 -21.87
C THR A 76 5.70 11.60 -21.32
N ILE A 77 4.84 12.19 -20.47
CA ILE A 77 3.62 11.53 -19.98
C ILE A 77 2.71 11.13 -21.14
N TYR A 78 2.44 12.04 -22.10
CA TYR A 78 1.63 11.72 -23.27
C TYR A 78 2.20 10.54 -24.07
N ARG A 79 3.50 10.55 -24.37
CA ARG A 79 4.17 9.46 -25.08
C ARG A 79 4.10 8.13 -24.33
N LYS A 80 4.23 8.16 -23.00
CA LYS A 80 4.15 6.97 -22.14
C LYS A 80 2.72 6.45 -22.06
N LEU A 81 1.73 7.33 -21.98
CA LEU A 81 0.31 6.97 -22.01
C LEU A 81 -0.08 6.26 -23.30
N GLU A 82 0.37 6.78 -24.44
CA GLU A 82 0.18 6.14 -25.76
C GLU A 82 0.87 4.77 -25.81
N LYS A 83 2.14 4.71 -25.36
CA LYS A 83 2.91 3.45 -25.34
C LYS A 83 2.25 2.36 -24.49
N TYR A 84 1.62 2.73 -23.39
CA TYR A 84 0.99 1.79 -22.46
C TYR A 84 -0.51 1.61 -22.68
N HIS A 85 -1.09 2.24 -23.71
CA HIS A 85 -2.53 2.22 -24.00
C HIS A 85 -3.41 2.57 -22.78
N LEU A 86 -2.94 3.52 -21.95
CA LEU A 86 -3.62 3.96 -20.72
C LEU A 86 -4.71 5.02 -20.97
N THR A 87 -5.03 5.31 -22.23
CA THR A 87 -5.82 6.48 -22.64
C THR A 87 -7.31 6.43 -22.33
N ASP A 88 -7.91 5.26 -22.08
CA ASP A 88 -9.37 5.14 -22.07
C ASP A 88 -9.96 4.67 -20.73
N LYS A 89 -9.15 4.48 -19.69
CA LYS A 89 -9.62 3.70 -18.55
C LYS A 89 -10.55 4.38 -17.55
N ASN A 90 -10.56 5.70 -17.32
CA ASN A 90 -11.41 6.26 -16.23
C ASN A 90 -11.52 7.80 -16.12
N PHE A 91 -11.17 8.60 -17.13
CA PHE A 91 -11.05 10.06 -16.93
C PHE A 91 -12.14 10.92 -17.63
N GLU A 92 -13.16 10.31 -18.23
CA GLU A 92 -14.28 11.03 -18.87
C GLU A 92 -15.49 11.29 -17.94
N SER A 93 -15.31 11.27 -16.62
CA SER A 93 -16.44 11.50 -15.71
C SER A 93 -16.07 12.45 -14.57
N ASN A 94 -16.09 13.75 -14.86
CA ASN A 94 -16.72 14.78 -14.03
C ASN A 94 -16.76 16.13 -14.77
#